data_AF-A0A950MTQ9-F1
#
_entry.id   AF-A0A950MTQ9-F1
#
_cell.length_a   1.000
_cell.length_b   1.000
_cell.length_c   1.000
_cell.angle_alpha   90.00
_cell.angle_beta   90.00
_cell.angle_gamma   90.00
#
_symmetry.space_group_name_H-M   'P 1'
#
loop_
_entity.id
_entity.type
_entity.pdbx_description
1 polymer ?
#
loop_
_entity_poly.entity_id
_entity_poly.type
_entity_poly.pdbx_seq_one_letter_code
_entity_poly.pdbx_strand_id
1 'polypeptide(L)'
;HRDGTLLVAAFDGIPEFVDLLKKGEIVASGMQQPYLMGVKSGDALIAALKGEKPEKQILVPIVVATSKNIDEILPTIKETVFGNELK
;
A
#
# COMPACT_ATOMS: atom_id res chain seq x y z
N HIS A 1 16.23 8.69 -19.78
CA HIS A 1 14.79 8.95 -19.99
C HIS A 1 14.55 9.22 -21.46
N ARG A 2 13.65 8.48 -22.12
CA ARG A 2 13.04 8.88 -23.39
C ARG A 2 11.66 9.41 -23.01
N ASP A 3 11.55 10.71 -22.83
CA ASP A 3 10.32 11.34 -22.35
C ASP A 3 9.14 10.98 -23.27
N GLY A 4 8.13 10.33 -22.69
CA GLY A 4 6.86 10.02 -23.34
C GLY A 4 6.74 8.68 -24.07
N THR A 5 7.79 7.85 -24.16
CA THR A 5 7.73 6.58 -24.92
C THR A 5 7.75 5.31 -24.07
N LEU A 6 7.97 5.41 -22.76
CA LEU A 6 8.01 4.28 -21.84
C LEU A 6 7.19 4.59 -20.59
N LEU A 7 6.19 3.75 -20.32
CA LEU A 7 5.41 3.82 -19.10
C LEU A 7 6.05 2.91 -18.05
N VAL A 8 6.24 3.44 -16.84
CA VAL A 8 6.80 2.70 -15.71
C VAL A 8 5.74 2.57 -14.63
N ALA A 9 5.39 1.33 -14.27
CA ALA A 9 4.56 1.04 -13.12
C ALA A 9 5.43 0.41 -12.03
N ALA A 10 5.24 0.86 -10.80
CA ALA A 10 5.91 0.35 -9.63
C ALA A 10 5.04 -0.66 -8.88
N PHE A 11 5.68 -1.41 -8.00
CA PHE A 11 5.03 -2.27 -7.03
C PHE A 11 5.60 -1.90 -5.65
N ASP A 12 4.78 -2.08 -4.61
CA ASP A 12 5.03 -1.60 -3.26
C ASP A 12 4.81 -0.08 -3.08
N GLY A 13 5.04 0.43 -1.87
CA GLY A 13 4.93 1.85 -1.55
C GLY A 13 6.00 2.33 -0.58
N ILE A 14 6.85 3.24 -1.06
CA ILE A 14 7.75 4.04 -0.24
C ILE A 14 7.40 5.53 -0.40
N PRO A 15 7.70 6.39 0.58
CA PRO A 15 7.43 7.83 0.53
C PRO A 15 7.83 8.51 -0.78
N GLU A 16 8.98 8.14 -1.35
CA GLU A 16 9.56 8.70 -2.56
C GLU A 16 8.65 8.53 -3.79
N PHE A 17 7.79 7.51 -3.80
CA PHE A 17 6.88 7.27 -4.93
C PHE A 17 5.85 8.38 -5.08
N VAL A 18 5.53 9.14 -4.03
CA VAL A 18 4.62 10.29 -4.11
C VAL A 18 5.16 11.32 -5.11
N ASP A 19 6.44 11.67 -4.99
CA ASP A 19 7.07 12.65 -5.87
C ASP A 19 7.29 12.10 -7.28
N LEU A 20 7.68 10.83 -7.41
CA LEU A 20 7.85 10.19 -8.71
C LEU A 20 6.53 10.10 -9.49
N LEU A 21 5.42 9.80 -8.81
CA LEU A 21 4.07 9.82 -9.40
C LEU A 21 3.70 11.24 -9.84
N LYS A 22 3.95 12.25 -9.00
CA LYS A 22 3.64 13.66 -9.32
C LYS A 22 4.45 14.18 -10.51
N LYS A 23 5.70 13.76 -10.65
CA LYS A 23 6.58 14.10 -11.78
C LYS A 23 6.27 13.28 -13.05
N GLY A 24 5.47 12.22 -12.94
CA GLY A 24 5.17 11.31 -14.05
C GLY A 24 6.34 10.39 -14.43
N GLU A 25 7.35 10.27 -13.57
CA GLU A 25 8.47 9.34 -13.75
C GLU A 25 8.00 7.87 -13.59
N ILE A 26 6.99 7.66 -12.74
CA ILE A 26 6.16 6.45 -12.71
C ILE A 26 4.69 6.83 -12.88
N VAL A 27 3.92 5.98 -13.57
CA VAL A 27 2.51 6.27 -13.92
C VAL A 27 1.51 5.65 -12.95
N ALA A 28 1.92 4.59 -12.26
CA ALA A 28 1.14 3.95 -11.21
C ALA A 28 2.04 3.18 -10.23
N SER A 29 1.55 2.95 -9.01
CA SER A 29 2.08 1.93 -8.11
C SER A 29 0.96 1.07 -7.52
N GLY A 30 1.19 -0.24 -7.43
CA GLY A 30 0.38 -1.16 -6.63
C GLY A 30 0.98 -1.33 -5.24
N MET A 31 0.42 -0.64 -4.25
CA MET A 31 0.94 -0.58 -2.89
C MET A 31 0.33 -1.66 -1.99
N GLN A 32 1.19 -2.41 -1.31
CA GLN A 32 0.77 -3.34 -0.25
C GLN A 32 0.40 -2.55 1.01
N GLN A 33 -0.33 -3.18 1.95
CA GLN A 33 -0.73 -2.53 3.22
C GLN A 33 -0.22 -3.33 4.43
N PRO A 34 1.10 -3.25 4.76
CA PRO A 34 1.71 -4.06 5.83
C PRO A 34 1.06 -3.86 7.20
N TYR A 35 0.62 -2.65 7.51
CA TYR A 35 -0.10 -2.38 8.76
C TYR A 35 -1.37 -3.22 8.88
N LEU A 36 -2.20 -3.24 7.82
CA LEU A 36 -3.43 -4.04 7.82
C LEU A 36 -3.13 -5.54 7.86
N MET A 37 -2.06 -5.99 7.19
CA MET A 37 -1.59 -7.37 7.29
C MET A 37 -1.26 -7.74 8.75
N GLY A 38 -0.59 -6.84 9.48
CA GLY A 38 -0.28 -7.00 10.90
C GLY A 38 -1.55 -7.08 11.76
N VAL A 39 -2.48 -6.13 11.59
CA VAL A 39 -3.76 -6.11 12.32
C VAL A 39 -4.55 -7.41 12.09
N LYS A 40 -4.72 -7.83 10.83
CA LYS A 40 -5.45 -9.06 10.49
C LYS A 40 -4.78 -10.31 11.04
N SER A 41 -3.45 -10.34 11.09
CA SER A 41 -2.71 -11.43 11.71
C SER A 41 -2.94 -11.48 13.23
N GLY A 42 -2.96 -10.33 13.89
CA GLY A 42 -3.30 -10.22 15.32
C GLY A 42 -4.73 -10.66 15.62
N ASP A 43 -5.70 -10.22 14.83
CA ASP A 43 -7.11 -10.64 14.94
C ASP A 43 -7.26 -12.17 14.82
N ALA A 44 -6.61 -12.77 13.82
CA ALA A 44 -6.63 -14.20 13.60
C ALA A 44 -6.00 -14.99 14.76
N LEU A 45 -4.90 -14.49 15.33
CA LEU A 45 -4.27 -15.08 16.52
C LEU A 45 -5.23 -15.05 17.72
N ILE A 46 -5.87 -13.90 17.98
CA ILE A 46 -6.81 -13.76 19.09
C ILE A 46 -8.00 -14.71 18.91
N ALA A 47 -8.54 -14.83 17.69
CA ALA A 47 -9.62 -15.76 17.38
C ALA A 47 -9.22 -17.22 17.66
N ALA A 48 -8.02 -17.63 17.22
CA ALA A 48 -7.49 -18.97 17.49
C ALA A 48 -7.35 -19.25 19.00
N LEU A 49 -6.88 -18.26 19.78
CA LEU A 49 -6.77 -18.37 21.25
C LEU A 49 -8.13 -18.50 21.95
N LYS A 50 -9.21 -18.01 21.33
CA LYS A 50 -10.59 -18.19 21.80
C LYS A 50 -11.22 -19.52 21.38
N GLY A 51 -10.48 -20.38 20.66
CA GLY A 51 -10.95 -21.66 20.15
C GLY A 51 -11.67 -21.58 18.81
N GLU A 52 -11.66 -20.42 18.15
CA GLU A 52 -12.19 -20.27 16.80
C GLU A 52 -11.20 -20.81 15.75
N LYS A 53 -11.68 -21.00 14.51
CA LYS A 53 -10.84 -21.41 13.38
C LYS A 53 -10.76 -20.25 12.38
N PRO A 54 -9.75 -19.38 12.48
CA PRO A 54 -9.59 -18.29 11.52
C PRO A 54 -9.39 -18.83 10.10
N GLU A 55 -9.72 -18.00 9.11
CA GLU A 55 -9.52 -18.36 7.70
C GLU A 55 -8.05 -18.67 7.41
N LYS A 56 -7.80 -19.68 6.55
CA LYS A 56 -6.44 -20.05 6.14
C LYS A 56 -5.78 -18.99 5.25
N GLN A 57 -6.58 -18.13 4.63
CA GLN A 57 -6.12 -17.08 3.74
C GLN A 57 -6.94 -15.82 4.01
N ILE A 58 -6.27 -14.76 4.46
CA ILE A 58 -6.88 -13.45 4.66
C ILE A 58 -6.33 -12.52 3.59
N LEU A 59 -7.18 -12.09 2.66
CA LEU A 59 -6.79 -11.18 1.59
C LEU A 59 -6.81 -9.74 2.10
N VAL A 60 -5.71 -9.02 1.90
CA VAL A 60 -5.59 -7.59 2.18
C VAL A 60 -5.64 -6.83 0.85
N PRO A 61 -6.44 -5.75 0.74
CA PRO A 61 -6.56 -5.01 -0.50
C PRO A 61 -5.25 -4.31 -0.89
N ILE A 62 -4.98 -4.24 -2.19
CA ILE A 62 -3.90 -3.43 -2.77
C ILE A 62 -4.43 -2.02 -3.05
N VAL A 63 -3.63 -1.01 -2.74
CA VAL A 63 -3.96 0.38 -3.09
C VAL A 63 -3.29 0.72 -4.41
N VAL A 64 -4.08 1.17 -5.39
CA VAL A 64 -3.55 1.65 -6.68
C VAL A 64 -3.35 3.16 -6.60
N ALA A 65 -2.10 3.58 -6.63
CA ALA A 65 -1.69 4.98 -6.59
C ALA A 65 -1.33 5.48 -7.99
N THR A 66 -1.79 6.68 -8.33
CA THR A 66 -1.50 7.40 -9.57
C THR A 66 -1.32 8.88 -9.25
N SER A 67 -0.80 9.67 -10.18
CA SER A 67 -0.77 11.14 -10.03
C SER A 67 -2.16 11.77 -9.82
N LYS A 68 -3.25 11.07 -10.18
CA LYS A 68 -4.62 11.59 -10.07
C LYS A 68 -5.24 11.46 -8.68
N ASN A 69 -4.78 10.50 -7.87
CA ASN A 69 -5.38 10.20 -6.57
C ASN A 69 -4.37 10.22 -5.41
N ILE A 70 -3.06 10.38 -5.67
CA ILE A 70 -2.03 10.25 -4.64
C ILE A 70 -2.24 11.20 -3.45
N ASP A 71 -2.71 12.43 -3.70
CA ASP A 71 -2.97 13.41 -2.64
C ASP A 71 -4.21 13.06 -1.80
N GLU A 72 -5.22 12.45 -2.42
CA GLU A 72 -6.44 12.00 -1.74
C GLU A 72 -6.17 10.80 -0.82
N ILE A 73 -5.39 9.83 -1.30
CA ILE A 73 -5.11 8.60 -0.56
C ILE A 73 -3.96 8.77 0.44
N LEU A 74 -3.18 9.86 0.37
CA LEU A 74 -2.00 10.10 1.21
C LEU A 74 -2.26 9.93 2.71
N PRO A 75 -3.37 10.44 3.29
CA PRO A 75 -3.66 10.24 4.72
C PRO A 75 -3.79 8.76 5.10
N THR A 76 -4.41 7.96 4.24
CA THR A 76 -4.60 6.52 4.45
C THR A 76 -3.28 5.76 4.31
N ILE A 77 -2.55 5.99 3.21
CA ILE A 77 -1.33 5.23 2.92
C ILE A 77 -0.17 5.59 3.86
N LYS A 78 -0.19 6.75 4.53
CA LYS A 78 0.74 7.08 5.61
C LYS A 78 0.74 6.06 6.73
N GLU A 79 -0.45 5.62 7.13
CA GLU A 79 -0.60 4.59 8.14
C GLU A 79 -0.46 3.21 7.52
N THR A 80 -1.23 2.93 6.46
CA THR A 80 -1.44 1.55 6.04
C THR A 80 -0.31 0.97 5.18
N VAL A 81 0.36 1.82 4.39
CA VAL A 81 1.44 1.45 3.47
C VAL A 81 2.79 1.80 4.07
N PHE A 82 2.99 3.06 4.49
CA PHE A 82 4.27 3.56 5.00
C PHE A 82 4.50 3.26 6.48
N GLY A 83 3.54 2.68 7.20
CA GLY A 83 3.72 2.28 8.59
C GLY A 83 4.08 3.43 9.55
N ASN A 84 3.61 4.65 9.28
CA ASN A 84 3.96 5.88 10.00
C ASN A 84 5.46 6.26 9.97
N GLU A 85 6.21 5.83 8.95
CA GLU A 85 7.60 6.28 8.76
C GLU A 85 7.71 7.76 8.36
N LEU A 86 6.65 8.33 7.77
CA LEU A 86 6.51 9.77 7.52
C LEU A 86 5.87 10.46 8.73
N LYS A 87 6.67 11.23 9.48
CA LYS A 87 6.20 12.12 10.56
C LYS A 87 5.39 13.31 10.05
#